data_AF-R7TTQ7-F1
#
_entry.id   AF-R7TTQ7-F1
#
_cell.length_a   1.000
_cell.length_b   1.000
_cell.length_c   1.000
_cell.angle_alpha   90.00
_cell.angle_beta   90.00
_cell.angle_gamma   90.00
#
_symmetry.space_group_name_H-M   'P 1'
#
loop_
_entity.id
_entity.type
_entity.pdbx_description
1 polymer ?
#
loop_
_entity_poly.entity_id
_entity_poly.type
_entity_poly.pdbx_seq_one_letter_code
_entity_poly.pdbx_strand_id
1 'polypeptide(L)'
;MANDKTTIEQARALYIQRRSVTEIAKDLEITRATIYRWIDQYGWDRLRTEGSPREVTEQRLTALVAKGSKTAEEREEIELLTGILERLEKLEKQEQNRQVAAVAKDAESETPKRPRRTSKKAKNNFTGLDENLLMEQFRESQYEYQFDLYGYRKNRVRNLLKSRQIGFTRYFSAEALVDALQTGENQIFISASRAQAEVFRDYIKGFALDWFDKELKGKDKIELMTDNGLACLYFLSTNSMTAQSYNGNFYFDEYFWTRDFEKLNKVAAAMASQKRFRKTYFSTPSAMSHPAYELWSGERYKERFRKRNQEVPQFPTEQQLRNGEICPDGAFRKIITLHDAMAKGCDLFDLEELELEYPDEEFDQLFRCQFIDDSNSLFQLATLQPCLADRGDWRDFSPDHGRPYLNKPVWIGYDPSRTRDGACIVVVAPPKRLGGQFRVL
;
A
#
# COMPACT_ATOMS: atom_id res chain seq x y z
N MET A 1 11.29 -58.47 -24.03
CA MET A 1 11.52 -57.00 -24.01
C MET A 1 10.88 -56.30 -22.81
N ALA A 2 9.71 -56.71 -22.31
CA ALA A 2 9.05 -55.98 -21.21
C ALA A 2 9.70 -56.13 -19.82
N ASN A 3 10.40 -57.23 -19.50
CA ASN A 3 10.97 -57.48 -18.16
C ASN A 3 12.49 -57.24 -18.08
N ASP A 4 13.07 -56.45 -18.99
CA ASP A 4 14.48 -56.10 -18.89
C ASP A 4 14.70 -55.17 -17.69
N LYS A 5 15.77 -55.44 -16.92
CA LYS A 5 16.04 -54.73 -15.65
C LYS A 5 16.24 -53.24 -15.89
N THR A 6 16.86 -52.89 -17.01
CA THR A 6 17.07 -51.51 -17.47
C THR A 6 15.74 -50.80 -17.75
N THR A 7 14.78 -51.50 -18.37
CA THR A 7 13.45 -50.98 -18.67
C THR A 7 12.62 -50.75 -17.40
N ILE A 8 12.72 -51.66 -16.43
CA ILE A 8 12.07 -51.51 -15.12
C ILE A 8 12.66 -50.30 -14.36
N GLU A 9 13.98 -50.11 -14.39
CA GLU A 9 14.66 -48.98 -13.76
C GLU A 9 14.32 -47.63 -14.41
N GLN A 10 14.22 -47.59 -15.75
CA GLN A 10 13.78 -46.40 -16.48
C GLN A 10 12.31 -46.06 -16.16
N ALA A 11 11.42 -47.06 -16.16
CA ALA A 11 10.01 -46.86 -15.80
C ALA A 11 9.87 -46.39 -14.34
N ARG A 12 10.67 -46.95 -13.42
CA ARG A 12 10.73 -46.53 -12.02
C ARG A 12 11.16 -45.08 -11.88
N ALA A 13 12.22 -44.66 -12.58
CA ALA A 13 12.73 -43.29 -12.52
C ALA A 13 11.67 -42.28 -12.99
N LEU A 14 10.99 -42.56 -14.11
CA LEU A 14 9.91 -41.71 -14.62
C LEU A 14 8.69 -41.68 -13.69
N TYR A 15 8.36 -42.81 -13.05
CA TYR A 15 7.26 -42.90 -12.08
C TYR A 15 7.54 -42.10 -10.79
N ILE A 16 8.77 -42.16 -10.28
CA ILE A 16 9.23 -41.36 -9.12
C ILE A 16 9.15 -39.86 -9.45
N GLN A 17 9.49 -39.46 -10.67
CA GLN A 17 9.34 -38.08 -11.17
C GLN A 17 7.88 -37.62 -11.38
N ARG A 18 6.90 -38.41 -10.89
CA ARG A 18 5.46 -38.13 -10.92
C ARG A 18 4.86 -37.99 -12.33
N ARG A 19 5.47 -38.62 -13.33
CA ARG A 19 4.82 -38.81 -14.63
C ARG A 19 3.67 -39.80 -14.51
N SER A 20 2.60 -39.58 -15.26
CA SER A 20 1.45 -40.48 -15.21
C SER A 20 1.80 -41.84 -15.82
N VAL A 21 1.19 -42.92 -15.32
CA VAL A 21 1.39 -44.27 -15.87
C VAL A 21 1.03 -44.31 -17.37
N THR A 22 0.09 -43.48 -17.81
CA THR A 22 -0.28 -43.33 -19.22
C THR A 22 0.85 -42.74 -20.07
N GLU A 23 1.55 -41.72 -19.58
CA GLU A 23 2.70 -41.13 -20.27
C GLU A 23 3.89 -42.08 -20.30
N ILE A 24 4.18 -42.76 -19.19
CA ILE A 24 5.28 -43.73 -19.11
C ILE A 24 5.02 -44.93 -20.04
N ALA A 25 3.78 -45.42 -20.08
CA ALA A 25 3.36 -46.47 -20.99
C ALA A 25 3.58 -46.10 -22.46
N LYS A 26 3.28 -44.84 -22.81
CA LYS A 26 3.45 -44.32 -24.16
C LYS A 26 4.93 -44.16 -24.51
N ASP A 27 5.73 -43.59 -23.63
CA ASP A 27 7.13 -43.27 -23.89
C ASP A 27 8.05 -44.50 -23.93
N LEU A 28 7.73 -45.52 -23.13
CA LEU A 28 8.52 -46.75 -23.06
C LEU A 28 7.92 -47.90 -23.87
N GLU A 29 6.79 -47.68 -24.55
CA GLU A 29 6.02 -48.70 -25.29
C GLU A 29 5.66 -49.94 -24.45
N ILE A 30 5.28 -49.72 -23.18
CA ILE A 30 4.92 -50.78 -22.22
C ILE A 30 3.46 -50.65 -21.85
N THR A 31 2.76 -51.78 -21.68
CA THR A 31 1.36 -51.72 -21.26
C THR A 31 1.20 -51.15 -19.85
N ARG A 32 0.16 -50.35 -19.63
CA ARG A 32 -0.16 -49.78 -18.30
C ARG A 32 -0.28 -50.87 -17.23
N ALA A 33 -0.85 -52.02 -17.57
CA ALA A 33 -1.00 -53.16 -16.66
C ALA A 33 0.36 -53.68 -16.14
N THR A 34 1.37 -53.71 -17.01
CA THR A 34 2.74 -54.09 -16.62
C THR A 34 3.35 -53.10 -15.64
N ILE A 35 3.14 -51.79 -15.86
CA ILE A 35 3.66 -50.73 -14.99
C ILE A 35 2.95 -50.78 -13.62
N TYR A 36 1.62 -50.93 -13.57
CA TYR A 36 0.90 -51.11 -12.31
C TYR A 36 1.38 -52.33 -11.52
N ARG A 37 1.61 -53.46 -12.20
CA ARG A 37 2.19 -54.64 -11.57
C ARG A 37 3.55 -54.35 -10.94
N TRP A 38 4.40 -53.55 -11.58
CA TRP A 38 5.69 -53.16 -11.02
C TRP A 38 5.58 -52.18 -9.85
N ILE A 39 4.64 -51.24 -9.91
CA ILE A 39 4.36 -50.33 -8.80
C ILE A 39 4.00 -51.13 -7.54
N ASP A 40 3.11 -52.10 -7.67
CA ASP A 40 2.71 -52.98 -6.57
C ASP A 40 3.85 -53.91 -6.11
N GLN A 41 4.47 -54.61 -7.07
CA GLN A 41 5.50 -55.62 -6.79
C GLN A 41 6.74 -55.04 -6.12
N TYR A 42 7.16 -53.84 -6.51
CA TYR A 42 8.37 -53.20 -6.02
C TYR A 42 8.07 -52.04 -5.05
N GLY A 43 6.80 -51.85 -4.68
CA GLY A 43 6.37 -50.85 -3.71
C GLY A 43 6.73 -49.41 -4.10
N TRP A 44 6.63 -49.05 -5.39
CA TRP A 44 7.06 -47.73 -5.86
C TRP A 44 6.27 -46.56 -5.27
N ASP A 45 5.04 -46.80 -4.82
CA ASP A 45 4.25 -45.78 -4.11
C ASP A 45 4.90 -45.36 -2.79
N ARG A 46 5.60 -46.28 -2.12
CA ARG A 46 6.36 -45.97 -0.89
C ARG A 46 7.56 -45.07 -1.23
N LEU A 47 8.20 -45.29 -2.37
CA LEU A 47 9.30 -44.45 -2.88
C LEU A 47 8.82 -43.03 -3.27
N ARG A 48 7.55 -42.84 -3.65
CA ARG A 48 6.96 -41.50 -3.81
C ARG A 48 6.71 -40.78 -2.48
N THR A 49 6.75 -41.51 -1.37
CA THR A 49 6.45 -41.04 -0.01
C THR A 49 7.73 -40.78 0.81
N GLU A 50 8.89 -41.25 0.34
CA GLU A 50 10.19 -41.14 1.05
C GLU A 50 10.97 -39.82 0.79
N GLY A 51 10.36 -38.82 0.17
CA GLY A 51 10.95 -37.47 0.06
C GLY A 51 10.44 -36.55 1.15
N SER A 52 11.33 -35.75 1.74
CA SER A 52 10.92 -34.59 2.53
C SER A 52 9.95 -33.73 1.71
N PRO A 53 8.99 -33.00 2.34
CA PRO A 53 8.10 -32.10 1.62
C PRO A 53 8.83 -31.15 0.66
N ARG A 54 10.07 -30.80 1.01
CA ARG A 54 10.98 -30.02 0.18
C ARG A 54 11.39 -30.77 -1.09
N GLU A 55 11.98 -31.95 -0.97
CA GLU A 55 12.44 -32.75 -2.12
C GLU A 55 11.30 -33.06 -3.08
N VAL A 56 10.11 -33.39 -2.57
CA VAL A 56 8.92 -33.66 -3.41
C VAL A 56 8.50 -32.41 -4.18
N THR A 57 8.56 -31.24 -3.53
CA THR A 57 8.21 -29.96 -4.14
C THR A 57 9.25 -29.55 -5.20
N GLU A 58 10.55 -29.68 -4.89
CA GLU A 58 11.66 -29.37 -5.81
C GLU A 58 11.63 -30.27 -7.05
N GLN A 59 11.37 -31.57 -6.89
CA GLN A 59 11.25 -32.51 -8.01
C GLN A 59 10.07 -32.17 -8.91
N ARG A 60 8.91 -31.85 -8.33
CA ARG A 60 7.72 -31.47 -9.12
C ARG A 60 7.92 -30.17 -9.86
N LEU A 61 8.51 -29.16 -9.21
CA LEU A 61 8.84 -27.89 -9.82
C LEU A 61 9.81 -28.09 -10.99
N THR A 62 10.86 -28.90 -10.81
CA THR A 62 11.83 -29.22 -11.86
C THR A 62 11.16 -29.89 -13.06
N ALA A 63 10.26 -30.85 -12.83
CA ALA A 63 9.53 -31.52 -13.90
C ALA A 63 8.62 -30.56 -14.70
N LEU A 64 7.92 -29.65 -14.03
CA LEU A 64 7.06 -28.66 -14.68
C LEU A 64 7.87 -27.61 -15.45
N VAL A 65 9.00 -27.16 -14.90
CA VAL A 65 9.89 -26.19 -15.55
C VAL A 65 10.51 -26.78 -16.82
N ALA A 66 10.91 -28.05 -16.79
CA ALA A 66 11.50 -28.75 -17.93
C ALA A 66 10.54 -28.96 -19.12
N LYS A 67 9.23 -28.78 -18.94
CA LYS A 67 8.25 -28.91 -20.01
C LYS A 67 8.34 -27.73 -21.01
N GLY A 68 8.46 -28.04 -22.30
CA GLY A 68 8.67 -27.04 -23.37
C GLY A 68 7.51 -26.06 -23.57
N SER A 69 6.27 -26.52 -23.46
CA SER A 69 5.07 -25.68 -23.46
C SER A 69 4.26 -25.91 -22.19
N LYS A 70 3.83 -24.82 -21.54
CA LYS A 70 3.16 -24.84 -20.23
C LYS A 70 1.72 -24.33 -20.37
N THR A 71 0.76 -25.02 -19.77
CA THR A 71 -0.63 -24.55 -19.70
C THR A 71 -0.78 -23.39 -18.70
N ALA A 72 -1.97 -22.80 -18.59
CA ALA A 72 -2.25 -21.80 -17.55
C ALA A 72 -2.22 -22.43 -16.14
N GLU A 73 -2.82 -23.62 -16.01
CA GLU A 73 -2.86 -24.40 -14.76
C GLU A 73 -1.45 -24.81 -14.30
N GLU A 74 -0.56 -25.19 -15.23
CA GLU A 74 0.83 -25.53 -14.90
C GLU A 74 1.65 -24.31 -14.46
N ARG A 75 1.34 -23.11 -14.96
CA ARG A 75 1.97 -21.87 -14.50
C ARG A 75 1.54 -21.51 -13.09
N GLU A 76 0.26 -21.69 -12.78
CA GLU A 76 -0.27 -21.52 -11.42
C GLU A 76 0.33 -22.56 -10.45
N GLU A 77 0.48 -23.82 -10.87
CA GLU A 77 1.13 -24.87 -10.08
C GLU A 77 2.61 -24.51 -9.79
N ILE A 78 3.34 -23.96 -10.76
CA ILE A 78 4.72 -23.48 -10.56
C ILE A 78 4.79 -22.36 -9.50
N GLU A 79 3.89 -21.38 -9.55
CA GLU A 79 3.84 -20.30 -8.55
C GLU A 79 3.56 -20.85 -7.16
N LEU A 80 2.61 -21.79 -7.05
CA LEU A 80 2.27 -22.45 -5.79
C LEU A 80 3.46 -23.22 -5.20
N LEU A 81 4.14 -24.04 -6.02
CA LEU A 81 5.29 -24.83 -5.59
C LEU A 81 6.47 -23.95 -5.17
N THR A 82 6.70 -22.84 -5.87
CA THR A 82 7.74 -21.85 -5.50
C THR A 82 7.44 -21.25 -4.13
N GLY A 83 6.18 -20.86 -3.87
CA GLY A 83 5.75 -20.35 -2.57
C GLY A 83 5.84 -21.37 -1.43
N ILE A 84 5.67 -22.67 -1.72
CA ILE A 84 5.87 -23.75 -0.73
C ILE A 84 7.35 -23.88 -0.35
N LEU A 85 8.28 -23.83 -1.33
CA LEU A 85 9.72 -23.89 -1.05
C LEU A 85 10.20 -22.73 -0.19
N GLU A 86 9.73 -21.51 -0.47
CA GLU A 86 10.06 -20.33 0.36
C GLU A 86 9.62 -20.48 1.82
N ARG A 87 8.48 -21.14 2.06
CA ARG A 87 7.97 -21.39 3.42
C ARG A 87 8.79 -22.46 4.14
N LEU A 88 9.14 -23.54 3.44
CA LEU A 88 9.97 -24.61 3.99
C LEU A 88 11.37 -24.08 4.35
N GLU A 89 11.98 -23.25 3.49
CA GLU A 89 13.29 -22.63 3.76
C GLU A 89 13.25 -21.69 5.00
N LYS A 90 12.13 -20.97 5.20
CA LYS A 90 11.94 -20.15 6.41
C LYS A 90 11.85 -21.00 7.67
N LEU A 91 11.15 -22.13 7.63
CA LEU A 91 11.02 -23.04 8.77
C LEU A 91 12.37 -23.67 9.13
N GLU A 92 13.15 -24.14 8.14
CA GLU A 92 14.49 -24.66 8.37
C GLU A 92 15.43 -23.62 8.99
N LYS A 93 15.41 -22.37 8.52
CA LYS A 93 16.18 -21.26 9.12
C LYS A 93 15.76 -20.99 10.56
N GLN A 94 14.47 -21.09 10.88
CA GLN A 94 13.97 -20.95 12.24
C GLN A 94 14.41 -22.11 13.14
N GLU A 95 14.43 -23.32 12.61
CA GLU A 95 14.84 -24.52 13.35
C GLU A 95 16.36 -24.57 13.57
N GLN A 96 17.17 -24.21 12.57
CA GLN A 96 18.61 -23.99 12.72
C GLN A 96 18.90 -22.90 13.75
N ASN A 97 18.16 -21.79 13.74
CA ASN A 97 18.29 -20.74 14.76
C ASN A 97 17.93 -21.26 16.17
N ARG A 98 16.95 -22.17 16.29
CA ARG A 98 16.58 -22.81 17.55
C ARG A 98 17.62 -23.83 18.03
N GLN A 99 18.18 -24.65 17.14
CA GLN A 99 19.24 -25.61 17.48
C GLN A 99 20.55 -24.91 17.88
N VAL A 100 20.93 -23.84 17.16
CA VAL A 100 22.08 -23.00 17.55
C VAL A 100 21.85 -22.34 18.91
N ALA A 101 20.62 -21.94 19.23
CA ALA A 101 20.27 -21.39 20.55
C ALA A 101 20.21 -22.46 21.67
N ALA A 102 19.94 -23.73 21.34
CA ALA A 102 19.94 -24.85 22.29
C ALA A 102 21.37 -25.30 22.61
N VAL A 103 22.23 -25.47 21.61
CA VAL A 103 23.66 -25.82 21.79
C VAL A 103 24.43 -24.71 22.53
N ALA A 104 24.01 -23.45 22.38
CA ALA A 104 24.58 -22.34 23.15
C ALA A 104 24.17 -22.29 24.63
N LYS A 105 23.13 -23.05 25.05
CA LYS A 105 22.69 -23.11 26.45
C LYS A 105 23.37 -24.22 27.25
N ASP A 106 23.87 -25.28 26.61
CA ASP A 106 24.50 -26.42 27.29
C ASP A 106 26.01 -26.22 27.56
N ALA A 107 26.61 -25.11 27.11
CA ALA A 107 28.05 -24.86 27.20
C ALA A 107 28.49 -23.73 28.17
N GLU A 108 27.59 -23.12 28.94
CA GLU A 108 27.94 -22.09 29.94
C GLU A 108 27.69 -22.59 31.38
N SER A 109 28.57 -23.49 31.87
CA SER A 109 28.87 -23.58 33.31
C SER A 109 30.36 -23.38 33.55
N GLU A 110 30.63 -22.42 34.44
CA GLU A 110 31.90 -22.09 35.11
C GLU A 110 32.94 -21.18 34.41
N THR A 111 33.16 -20.04 35.08
CA THR A 111 34.32 -19.12 35.10
C THR A 111 34.37 -17.85 34.20
N PRO A 112 34.99 -16.75 34.69
CA PRO A 112 34.47 -15.40 34.43
C PRO A 112 35.27 -14.54 33.43
N LYS A 113 34.50 -13.67 32.75
CA LYS A 113 34.84 -12.35 32.17
C LYS A 113 36.03 -12.25 31.20
N ARG A 114 35.70 -12.22 29.89
CA ARG A 114 36.30 -11.33 28.87
C ARG A 114 35.24 -10.92 27.84
N PRO A 115 35.38 -9.76 27.18
CA PRO A 115 34.24 -9.00 26.67
C PRO A 115 33.57 -9.71 25.50
N ARG A 116 32.24 -9.92 25.62
CA ARG A 116 31.39 -10.51 24.59
C ARG A 116 31.55 -9.70 23.30
N ARG A 117 31.96 -10.40 22.23
CA ARG A 117 31.79 -9.98 20.84
C ARG A 117 30.37 -9.45 20.68
N THR A 118 30.28 -8.18 20.30
CA THR A 118 29.05 -7.44 20.01
C THR A 118 28.06 -8.30 19.24
N SER A 119 26.91 -8.55 19.85
CA SER A 119 25.73 -9.06 19.14
C SER A 119 25.51 -8.19 17.90
N LYS A 120 25.18 -8.81 16.76
CA LYS A 120 24.65 -8.05 15.63
C LYS A 120 23.43 -7.29 16.16
N LYS A 121 23.55 -5.97 16.37
CA LYS A 121 22.45 -5.10 16.82
C LYS A 121 21.23 -5.44 15.96
N ALA A 122 20.12 -5.83 16.59
CA ALA A 122 18.87 -6.02 15.88
C ALA A 122 18.57 -4.73 15.10
N LYS A 123 18.35 -4.84 13.78
CA LYS A 123 18.07 -3.68 12.93
C LYS A 123 16.79 -3.01 13.43
N ASN A 124 16.75 -1.69 13.43
CA ASN A 124 15.60 -0.90 13.88
C ASN A 124 15.06 -1.33 15.26
N ASN A 125 15.96 -1.57 16.22
CA ASN A 125 15.55 -1.98 17.56
C ASN A 125 15.17 -0.79 18.44
N PHE A 126 13.94 -0.78 18.95
CA PHE A 126 13.35 0.21 19.85
C PHE A 126 12.82 -0.43 21.14
N THR A 127 13.36 -1.57 21.56
CA THR A 127 13.06 -2.14 22.89
C THR A 127 13.71 -1.33 24.00
N GLY A 128 13.03 -1.17 25.14
CA GLY A 128 13.51 -0.46 26.32
C GLY A 128 13.48 1.06 26.16
N LEU A 129 12.57 1.59 25.35
CA LEU A 129 12.35 3.04 25.24
C LEU A 129 11.64 3.57 26.50
N ASP A 130 12.00 4.78 26.91
CA ASP A 130 11.23 5.53 27.89
C ASP A 130 9.99 6.13 27.21
N GLU A 131 8.80 5.69 27.64
CA GLU A 131 7.53 6.19 27.11
C GLU A 131 7.33 7.69 27.36
N ASN A 132 7.85 8.22 28.48
CA ASN A 132 7.73 9.65 28.78
C ASN A 132 8.57 10.47 27.82
N LEU A 133 9.82 10.05 27.57
CA LEU A 133 10.71 10.70 26.61
C LEU A 133 10.13 10.64 25.18
N LEU A 134 9.56 9.50 24.78
CA LEU A 134 8.86 9.37 23.49
C LEU A 134 7.73 10.41 23.36
N MET A 135 6.92 10.55 24.41
CA MET A 135 5.79 11.49 24.40
C MET A 135 6.22 12.95 24.47
N GLU A 136 7.30 13.26 25.18
CA GLU A 136 7.93 14.59 25.22
C GLU A 136 8.44 14.99 23.83
N GLN A 137 9.29 14.16 23.22
CA GLN A 137 9.80 14.38 21.85
C GLN A 137 8.67 14.51 20.82
N PHE A 138 7.63 13.69 20.95
CA PHE A 138 6.45 13.81 20.11
C PHE A 138 5.76 15.16 20.31
N ARG A 139 5.45 15.57 21.55
CA ARG A 139 4.76 16.84 21.81
C ARG A 139 5.58 18.05 21.35
N GLU A 140 6.87 18.11 21.67
CA GLU A 140 7.74 19.23 21.35
C GLU A 140 7.92 19.43 19.85
N SER A 141 7.80 18.35 19.08
CA SER A 141 7.96 18.41 17.62
C SER A 141 6.69 18.84 16.87
N GLN A 142 5.57 19.12 17.53
CA GLN A 142 4.30 19.50 16.87
C GLN A 142 3.82 20.91 17.24
N TYR A 143 3.14 21.57 16.30
CA TYR A 143 2.30 22.72 16.63
C TYR A 143 1.07 22.31 17.45
N GLU A 144 0.47 23.26 18.17
CA GLU A 144 -0.67 22.98 19.05
C GLU A 144 -1.87 22.39 18.29
N TYR A 145 -2.24 22.98 17.15
CA TYR A 145 -3.36 22.49 16.33
C TYR A 145 -3.16 21.05 15.81
N GLN A 146 -1.90 20.62 15.67
CA GLN A 146 -1.55 19.26 15.27
C GLN A 146 -1.70 18.32 16.46
N PHE A 147 -1.08 18.64 17.59
CA PHE A 147 -1.10 17.77 18.77
C PHE A 147 -2.49 17.62 19.39
N ASP A 148 -3.37 18.60 19.28
CA ASP A 148 -4.77 18.49 19.74
C ASP A 148 -5.46 17.23 19.18
N LEU A 149 -5.11 16.82 17.97
CA LEU A 149 -5.65 15.61 17.33
C LEU A 149 -5.30 14.31 18.06
N TYR A 150 -4.21 14.30 18.84
CA TYR A 150 -3.78 13.15 19.60
C TYR A 150 -4.83 12.77 20.66
N GLY A 151 -5.55 13.76 21.22
CA GLY A 151 -6.67 13.54 22.14
C GLY A 151 -7.82 12.75 21.50
N TYR A 152 -7.98 12.86 20.18
CA TYR A 152 -9.05 12.21 19.43
C TYR A 152 -8.63 10.88 18.78
N ARG A 153 -7.38 10.43 18.96
CA ARG A 153 -6.82 9.26 18.26
C ARG A 153 -7.52 7.93 18.56
N LYS A 154 -8.25 7.84 19.67
CA LYS A 154 -9.04 6.65 20.05
C LYS A 154 -10.31 6.50 19.23
N ASN A 155 -10.73 7.54 18.49
CA ASN A 155 -11.86 7.43 17.59
C ASN A 155 -11.55 6.43 16.48
N ARG A 156 -12.49 5.48 16.28
CA ARG A 156 -12.34 4.40 15.30
C ARG A 156 -12.12 4.92 13.88
N VAL A 157 -12.83 5.99 13.54
CA VAL A 157 -12.70 6.72 12.28
C VAL A 157 -12.49 8.19 12.61
N ARG A 158 -11.40 8.75 12.11
CA ARG A 158 -11.13 10.18 12.06
C ARG A 158 -11.11 10.60 10.60
N ASN A 159 -11.80 11.68 10.27
CA ASN A 159 -11.77 12.27 8.95
C ASN A 159 -11.49 13.77 9.12
N LEU A 160 -10.43 14.26 8.48
CA LEU A 160 -9.99 15.64 8.61
C LEU A 160 -10.04 16.33 7.25
N LEU A 161 -10.62 17.52 7.24
CA LEU A 161 -10.49 18.45 6.14
C LEU A 161 -9.49 19.52 6.57
N LYS A 162 -8.45 19.73 5.77
CA LYS A 162 -7.31 20.54 6.18
C LYS A 162 -6.84 21.48 5.09
N SER A 163 -6.21 22.58 5.49
CA SER A 163 -5.51 23.49 4.58
C SER A 163 -4.29 22.84 3.93
N ARG A 164 -3.86 23.36 2.79
CA ARG A 164 -2.59 23.02 2.16
C ARG A 164 -1.42 23.44 3.09
N GLN A 165 -0.32 22.70 3.01
CA GLN A 165 0.97 22.97 3.67
C GLN A 165 1.02 23.05 5.22
N ILE A 166 -0.06 22.78 5.96
CA ILE A 166 -0.04 22.81 7.45
C ILE A 166 0.50 21.52 8.12
N GLY A 167 1.40 20.80 7.45
CA GLY A 167 2.22 19.75 8.08
C GLY A 167 1.51 18.44 8.51
N PHE A 168 0.30 18.12 8.03
CA PHE A 168 -0.40 16.91 8.50
C PHE A 168 0.24 15.58 8.13
N THR A 169 0.92 15.46 6.98
CA THR A 169 1.69 14.26 6.65
C THR A 169 2.81 14.03 7.67
N ARG A 170 3.49 15.11 8.09
CA ARG A 170 4.52 15.08 9.13
C ARG A 170 3.93 14.69 10.49
N TYR A 171 2.82 15.30 10.90
CA TYR A 171 2.14 14.97 12.15
C TYR A 171 1.71 13.49 12.21
N PHE A 172 1.06 12.98 11.15
CA PHE A 172 0.60 11.60 11.14
C PHE A 172 1.73 10.58 11.00
N SER A 173 2.86 10.94 10.39
CA SER A 173 4.10 10.15 10.47
C SER A 173 4.59 10.01 11.90
N ALA A 174 4.62 11.12 12.66
CA ALA A 174 5.01 11.13 14.07
C ALA A 174 4.04 10.32 14.94
N GLU A 175 2.73 10.58 14.80
CA GLU A 175 1.68 9.85 15.53
C GLU A 175 1.74 8.35 15.26
N ALA A 176 1.91 7.94 13.99
CA ALA A 176 1.99 6.54 13.63
C ALA A 176 3.26 5.86 14.17
N LEU A 177 4.40 6.57 14.22
CA LEU A 177 5.62 6.07 14.84
C LEU A 177 5.41 5.84 16.35
N VAL A 178 4.85 6.83 17.05
CA VAL A 178 4.50 6.73 18.48
C VAL A 178 3.56 5.54 18.72
N ASP A 179 2.47 5.46 17.95
CA ASP A 179 1.50 4.37 18.08
C ASP A 179 2.15 3.00 17.81
N ALA A 180 3.00 2.87 16.78
CA ALA A 180 3.70 1.62 16.48
C ALA A 180 4.64 1.20 17.64
N LEU A 181 5.39 2.15 18.20
CA LEU A 181 6.31 1.90 19.32
C LEU A 181 5.55 1.49 20.59
N GLN A 182 4.45 2.18 20.92
CA GLN A 182 3.66 1.94 22.13
C GLN A 182 2.76 0.71 22.07
N THR A 183 2.36 0.26 20.87
CA THR A 183 1.33 -0.79 20.76
C THR A 183 1.81 -2.03 20.02
N GLY A 184 2.90 -1.95 19.26
CA GLY A 184 3.31 -3.01 18.34
C GLY A 184 2.37 -3.16 17.13
N GLU A 185 1.41 -2.25 16.94
CA GLU A 185 0.48 -2.30 15.82
C GLU A 185 1.12 -1.86 14.52
N ASN A 186 0.76 -2.53 13.44
CA ASN A 186 1.14 -2.14 12.10
C ASN A 186 0.47 -0.83 11.68
N GLN A 187 1.18 -0.04 10.88
CA GLN A 187 0.71 1.21 10.32
C GLN A 187 0.76 1.14 8.81
N ILE A 188 -0.31 1.60 8.15
CA ILE A 188 -0.46 1.51 6.70
C ILE A 188 -0.72 2.93 6.16
N PHE A 189 0.16 3.39 5.28
CA PHE A 189 0.06 4.69 4.64
C PHE A 189 -0.39 4.51 3.20
N ILE A 190 -1.45 5.23 2.83
CA ILE A 190 -1.99 5.28 1.48
C ILE A 190 -2.08 6.76 1.11
N SER A 191 -1.63 7.11 -0.08
CA SER A 191 -1.76 8.46 -0.63
C SER A 191 -2.15 8.39 -2.11
N ALA A 192 -2.41 9.54 -2.72
CA ALA A 192 -2.81 9.63 -4.13
C ALA A 192 -1.73 9.11 -5.11
N SER A 193 -0.47 8.99 -4.66
CA SER A 193 0.64 8.39 -5.42
C SER A 193 1.64 7.66 -4.52
N ARG A 194 2.48 6.80 -5.13
CA ARG A 194 3.58 6.14 -4.42
C ARG A 194 4.60 7.14 -3.86
N ALA A 195 4.94 8.18 -4.64
CA ALA A 195 5.89 9.20 -4.21
C ALA A 195 5.41 9.93 -2.95
N GLN A 196 4.12 10.26 -2.88
CA GLN A 196 3.54 10.86 -1.67
C GLN A 196 3.52 9.90 -0.48
N ALA A 197 3.28 8.59 -0.70
CA ALA A 197 3.38 7.60 0.37
C ALA A 197 4.81 7.47 0.93
N GLU A 198 5.85 7.63 0.09
CA GLU A 198 7.25 7.64 0.52
C GLU A 198 7.60 8.87 1.39
N VAL A 199 6.88 9.99 1.25
CA VAL A 199 7.07 11.16 2.14
C VAL A 199 6.83 10.80 3.62
N PHE A 200 5.86 9.95 3.90
CA PHE A 200 5.65 9.46 5.28
C PHE A 200 6.88 8.73 5.81
N ARG A 201 7.50 7.91 4.96
CA ARG A 201 8.69 7.13 5.29
C ARG A 201 9.85 8.03 5.63
N ASP A 202 10.05 9.10 4.86
CA ASP A 202 11.14 10.03 5.07
C ASP A 202 10.96 10.79 6.38
N TYR A 203 9.74 11.24 6.69
CA TYR A 203 9.45 11.82 8.01
C TYR A 203 9.68 10.82 9.16
N ILE A 204 9.24 9.57 9.02
CA ILE A 204 9.45 8.54 10.05
C ILE A 204 10.93 8.25 10.27
N LYS A 205 11.73 8.22 9.19
CA LYS A 205 13.20 8.11 9.28
C LYS A 205 13.82 9.31 9.97
N GLY A 206 13.35 10.52 9.64
CA GLY A 206 13.76 11.75 10.30
C GLY A 206 13.50 11.69 11.80
N PHE A 207 12.27 11.41 12.22
CA PHE A 207 11.93 11.28 13.64
C PHE A 207 12.72 10.20 14.37
N ALA A 208 12.95 9.05 13.74
CA ALA A 208 13.78 8.01 14.35
C ALA A 208 15.24 8.43 14.55
N LEU A 209 15.78 9.24 13.63
CA LEU A 209 17.10 9.83 13.76
C LEU A 209 17.10 10.93 14.82
N ASP A 210 16.18 11.88 14.75
CA ASP A 210 16.15 13.07 15.62
C ASP A 210 15.83 12.71 17.08
N TRP A 211 14.86 11.83 17.32
CA TRP A 211 14.41 11.49 18.68
C TRP A 211 15.26 10.41 19.35
N PHE A 212 15.93 9.55 18.56
CA PHE A 212 16.58 8.33 19.09
C PHE A 212 17.96 8.02 18.51
N ASP A 213 18.50 8.86 17.63
CA ASP A 213 19.77 8.63 16.90
C ASP A 213 19.80 7.27 16.18
N LYS A 214 18.69 6.90 15.53
CA LYS A 214 18.52 5.61 14.84
C LYS A 214 18.21 5.78 13.36
N GLU A 215 19.15 5.37 12.52
CA GLU A 215 18.89 5.21 11.08
C GLU A 215 18.04 3.97 10.78
N LEU A 216 16.77 4.19 10.42
CA LEU A 216 15.89 3.10 10.01
C LEU A 216 16.29 2.50 8.65
N LYS A 217 16.29 1.16 8.58
CA LYS A 217 16.50 0.40 7.35
C LYS A 217 15.19 -0.29 6.91
N GLY A 218 14.98 -0.39 5.60
CA GLY A 218 13.80 -1.04 5.00
C GLY A 218 13.48 -0.44 3.63
N LYS A 219 13.28 -1.29 2.61
CA LYS A 219 13.04 -0.84 1.22
C LYS A 219 11.54 -0.75 0.89
N ASP A 220 10.78 -1.81 1.16
CA ASP A 220 9.35 -1.85 0.82
C ASP A 220 8.46 -1.55 2.03
N LYS A 221 8.94 -1.95 3.22
CA LYS A 221 8.36 -1.68 4.52
C LYS A 221 9.46 -1.42 5.54
N ILE A 222 9.11 -0.80 6.66
CA ILE A 222 9.99 -0.67 7.83
C ILE A 222 9.45 -1.60 8.92
N GLU A 223 10.32 -2.46 9.44
CA GLU A 223 10.03 -3.32 10.57
C GLU A 223 10.68 -2.72 11.82
N LEU A 224 9.89 -2.48 12.86
CA LEU A 224 10.31 -1.93 14.13
C LEU A 224 10.20 -3.03 15.20
N MET A 225 11.31 -3.33 15.87
CA MET A 225 11.28 -4.18 17.06
C MET A 225 10.94 -3.29 18.26
N THR A 226 9.79 -3.51 18.89
CA THR A 226 9.30 -2.72 20.02
C THR A 226 9.12 -3.62 21.25
N ASP A 227 8.88 -3.03 22.42
CA ASP A 227 8.56 -3.80 23.64
C ASP A 227 7.25 -4.58 23.52
N ASN A 228 6.40 -4.22 22.54
CA ASN A 228 5.11 -4.85 22.26
C ASN A 228 5.16 -5.79 21.04
N GLY A 229 6.35 -6.11 20.53
CA GLY A 229 6.57 -7.02 19.42
C GLY A 229 7.02 -6.34 18.13
N LEU A 230 6.76 -7.00 17.00
CA LEU A 230 7.19 -6.52 15.69
C LEU A 230 6.09 -5.68 15.03
N ALA A 231 6.28 -4.35 14.98
CA ALA A 231 5.41 -3.46 14.22
C ALA A 231 5.94 -3.28 12.79
N CYS A 232 5.05 -3.33 11.80
CA CYS A 232 5.39 -3.07 10.40
C CYS A 232 4.75 -1.78 9.90
N LEU A 233 5.53 -0.93 9.24
CA LEU A 233 5.09 0.29 8.55
C LEU A 233 5.07 0.04 7.04
N TYR A 234 3.89 0.10 6.45
CA TYR A 234 3.64 -0.16 5.03
C TYR A 234 3.36 1.14 4.27
N PHE A 235 4.04 1.36 3.16
CA PHE A 235 3.89 2.56 2.32
C PHE A 235 3.32 2.13 0.96
N LEU A 236 2.01 2.30 0.79
CA LEU A 236 1.27 1.72 -0.33
C LEU A 236 0.86 2.79 -1.34
N SER A 237 0.86 2.39 -2.61
CA SER A 237 0.34 3.21 -3.72
C SER A 237 -1.17 3.01 -3.91
N THR A 238 -1.77 3.72 -4.88
CA THR A 238 -3.18 3.61 -5.27
C THR A 238 -3.55 2.27 -5.92
N ASN A 239 -2.62 1.33 -6.10
CA ASN A 239 -2.93 0.00 -6.61
C ASN A 239 -3.65 -0.86 -5.56
N SER A 240 -4.98 -0.94 -5.70
CA SER A 240 -5.85 -1.73 -4.83
C SER A 240 -5.47 -3.21 -4.71
N MET A 241 -4.78 -3.81 -5.70
CA MET A 241 -4.37 -5.22 -5.62
C MET A 241 -3.27 -5.44 -4.58
N THR A 242 -2.34 -4.48 -4.45
CA THR A 242 -1.27 -4.55 -3.46
C THR A 242 -1.73 -4.26 -2.03
N ALA A 243 -2.94 -3.71 -1.87
CA ALA A 243 -3.45 -3.25 -0.57
C ALA A 243 -4.39 -4.25 0.13
N GLN A 244 -4.54 -5.49 -0.33
CA GLN A 244 -5.54 -6.41 0.26
C GLN A 244 -5.04 -7.23 1.46
N SER A 245 -3.73 -7.46 1.57
CA SER A 245 -3.20 -8.49 2.48
C SER A 245 -2.73 -7.97 3.84
N TYR A 246 -2.63 -6.65 4.02
CA TYR A 246 -2.10 -6.07 5.26
C TYR A 246 -3.20 -5.80 6.28
N ASN A 247 -2.81 -5.72 7.55
CA ASN A 247 -3.69 -5.33 8.64
C ASN A 247 -2.95 -4.35 9.55
N GLY A 248 -3.65 -3.33 10.06
CA GLY A 248 -3.03 -2.23 10.80
C GLY A 248 -3.96 -1.03 10.90
N ASN A 249 -3.55 -0.01 11.65
CA ASN A 249 -4.14 1.31 11.52
C ASN A 249 -3.79 1.86 10.13
N PHE A 250 -4.72 2.53 9.46
CA PHE A 250 -4.38 3.18 8.20
C PHE A 250 -4.57 4.69 8.24
N TYR A 251 -3.72 5.34 7.44
CA TYR A 251 -3.68 6.76 7.16
C TYR A 251 -3.87 6.94 5.65
N PHE A 252 -4.91 7.67 5.25
CA PHE A 252 -5.24 7.92 3.85
C PHE A 252 -5.17 9.42 3.58
N ASP A 253 -4.02 9.81 3.06
CA ASP A 253 -3.64 11.18 2.73
C ASP A 253 -4.16 11.58 1.35
N GLU A 254 -4.53 12.86 1.23
CA GLU A 254 -5.05 13.49 0.02
C GLU A 254 -6.12 12.64 -0.71
N TYR A 255 -7.02 12.01 0.06
CA TYR A 255 -8.00 11.07 -0.49
C TYR A 255 -9.04 11.73 -1.43
N PHE A 256 -9.21 13.06 -1.37
CA PHE A 256 -10.02 13.81 -2.34
C PHE A 256 -9.37 13.93 -3.72
N TRP A 257 -8.08 13.64 -3.83
CA TRP A 257 -7.32 13.69 -5.08
C TRP A 257 -7.04 12.29 -5.65
N THR A 258 -7.68 11.26 -5.10
CA THR A 258 -7.51 9.87 -5.53
C THR A 258 -8.51 9.50 -6.63
N ARG A 259 -8.01 9.22 -7.84
CA ARG A 259 -8.83 8.85 -9.01
C ARG A 259 -9.82 7.70 -8.76
N ASP A 260 -9.33 6.57 -8.24
CA ASP A 260 -10.14 5.36 -8.02
C ASP A 260 -10.56 5.22 -6.55
N PHE A 261 -11.01 6.33 -5.94
CA PHE A 261 -11.27 6.43 -4.50
C PHE A 261 -12.15 5.30 -3.97
N GLU A 262 -13.27 4.99 -4.61
CA GLU A 262 -14.20 3.95 -4.10
C GLU A 262 -13.54 2.58 -4.00
N LYS A 263 -12.81 2.20 -5.04
CA LYS A 263 -12.11 0.91 -5.09
C LYS A 263 -11.01 0.86 -4.03
N LEU A 264 -10.22 1.92 -3.93
CA LEU A 264 -9.11 1.98 -2.98
C LEU A 264 -9.61 2.04 -1.54
N ASN A 265 -10.59 2.90 -1.25
CA ASN A 265 -11.20 3.02 0.06
C ASN A 265 -11.85 1.71 0.51
N LYS A 266 -12.54 0.99 -0.39
CA LYS A 266 -13.12 -0.32 -0.07
C LYS A 266 -12.07 -1.31 0.41
N VAL A 267 -10.93 -1.39 -0.29
CA VAL A 267 -9.82 -2.28 0.09
C VAL A 267 -9.11 -1.78 1.35
N ALA A 268 -8.76 -0.51 1.41
CA ALA A 268 -8.08 0.12 2.53
C ALA A 268 -8.86 0.00 3.84
N ALA A 269 -10.15 0.31 3.79
CA ALA A 269 -11.03 0.23 4.93
C ALA A 269 -11.22 -1.21 5.45
N ALA A 270 -11.01 -2.23 4.60
CA ALA A 270 -11.08 -3.63 4.98
C ALA A 270 -9.82 -4.10 5.73
N MET A 271 -8.64 -3.56 5.42
CA MET A 271 -7.39 -3.87 6.15
C MET A 271 -7.48 -3.52 7.64
N ALA A 272 -8.15 -2.40 7.94
CA ALA A 272 -8.40 -1.96 9.30
C ALA A 272 -9.78 -2.44 9.79
N SER A 273 -10.26 -3.63 9.44
CA SER A 273 -11.59 -4.14 9.85
C SER A 273 -11.66 -4.57 11.33
N GLN A 274 -10.55 -5.05 11.90
CA GLN A 274 -10.50 -5.45 13.32
C GLN A 274 -10.80 -4.27 14.25
N LYS A 275 -11.47 -4.53 15.38
CA LYS A 275 -11.92 -3.50 16.34
C LYS A 275 -10.80 -2.60 16.87
N ARG A 276 -9.59 -3.13 17.02
CA ARG A 276 -8.42 -2.41 17.55
C ARG A 276 -7.85 -1.37 16.59
N PHE A 277 -8.03 -1.57 15.28
CA PHE A 277 -7.42 -0.70 14.28
C PHE A 277 -8.25 0.56 14.05
N ARG A 278 -7.58 1.62 13.62
CA ARG A 278 -8.15 2.95 13.39
C ARG A 278 -8.03 3.34 11.92
N LYS A 279 -8.92 4.21 11.47
CA LYS A 279 -8.99 4.74 10.11
C LYS A 279 -8.85 6.25 10.19
N THR A 280 -7.81 6.80 9.57
CA THR A 280 -7.56 8.23 9.57
C THR A 280 -7.52 8.72 8.13
N TYR A 281 -8.54 9.50 7.75
CA TYR A 281 -8.61 10.18 6.47
C TYR A 281 -8.23 11.64 6.68
N PHE A 282 -7.40 12.20 5.80
CA PHE A 282 -7.12 13.63 5.83
C PHE A 282 -6.75 14.13 4.45
N SER A 283 -7.24 15.30 4.06
CA SER A 283 -7.05 15.81 2.71
C SER A 283 -7.39 17.29 2.62
N THR A 284 -6.79 17.97 1.65
CA THR A 284 -7.33 19.23 1.13
C THR A 284 -8.63 18.97 0.37
N PRO A 285 -9.62 19.89 0.37
CA PRO A 285 -10.84 19.73 -0.41
C PRO A 285 -10.54 19.69 -1.92
N SER A 286 -11.42 19.01 -2.66
CA SER A 286 -11.46 19.01 -4.12
C SER A 286 -12.78 19.61 -4.61
N ALA A 287 -13.33 19.10 -5.72
CA ALA A 287 -14.70 19.35 -6.14
C ALA A 287 -15.72 18.52 -5.33
N MET A 288 -16.94 19.05 -5.19
CA MET A 288 -18.08 18.35 -4.59
C MET A 288 -18.53 17.11 -5.39
N SER A 289 -18.28 17.09 -6.71
CA SER A 289 -18.55 15.91 -7.56
C SER A 289 -17.61 14.74 -7.29
N HIS A 290 -16.50 14.93 -6.57
CA HIS A 290 -15.58 13.83 -6.28
C HIS A 290 -16.27 12.76 -5.40
N PRO A 291 -16.15 11.45 -5.70
CA PRO A 291 -16.88 10.40 -4.96
C PRO A 291 -16.61 10.38 -3.45
N ALA A 292 -15.44 10.88 -3.03
CA ALA A 292 -15.08 10.98 -1.64
C ALA A 292 -15.86 12.07 -0.85
N TYR A 293 -16.45 13.05 -1.55
CA TYR A 293 -17.28 14.09 -0.93
C TYR A 293 -18.46 13.50 -0.17
N GLU A 294 -19.08 12.44 -0.68
CA GLU A 294 -20.18 11.78 0.00
C GLU A 294 -19.76 11.07 1.30
N LEU A 295 -18.50 10.60 1.39
CA LEU A 295 -17.96 10.04 2.63
C LEU A 295 -17.74 11.14 3.67
N TRP A 296 -17.18 12.27 3.24
CA TRP A 296 -16.93 13.42 4.12
C TRP A 296 -18.22 14.07 4.60
N SER A 297 -19.11 14.45 3.70
CA SER A 297 -20.37 15.16 4.01
C SER A 297 -21.42 14.28 4.72
N GLY A 298 -21.14 12.98 4.89
CA GLY A 298 -22.09 12.02 5.45
C GLY A 298 -23.24 11.66 4.51
N GLU A 299 -23.19 12.07 3.24
CA GLU A 299 -24.25 11.85 2.26
C GLU A 299 -24.55 10.35 2.06
N ARG A 300 -23.51 9.49 2.09
CA ARG A 300 -23.70 8.02 2.05
C ARG A 300 -24.51 7.49 3.21
N TYR A 301 -24.40 8.13 4.38
CA TYR A 301 -25.13 7.74 5.57
C TYR A 301 -26.57 8.25 5.49
N LYS A 302 -26.76 9.53 5.16
CA LYS A 302 -28.07 10.16 4.96
C LYS A 302 -28.92 9.43 3.92
N GLU A 303 -28.31 8.99 2.82
CA GLU A 303 -28.98 8.28 1.74
C GLU A 303 -29.61 6.94 2.20
N ARG A 304 -29.04 6.29 3.22
CA ARG A 304 -29.63 5.07 3.81
C ARG A 304 -30.93 5.35 4.55
N PHE A 305 -31.10 6.55 5.11
CA PHE A 305 -32.33 6.96 5.79
C PHE A 305 -33.39 7.35 4.77
N ARG A 306 -33.01 8.11 3.73
CA ARG A 306 -33.92 8.44 2.62
C ARG A 306 -34.48 7.19 1.94
N LYS A 307 -33.63 6.21 1.61
CA LYS A 307 -34.07 4.93 1.03
C LYS A 307 -35.00 4.12 1.93
N ARG A 308 -35.00 4.38 3.24
CA ARG A 308 -35.88 3.74 4.22
C ARG A 308 -37.07 4.63 4.63
N ASN A 309 -37.26 5.78 3.98
CA ASN A 309 -38.25 6.80 4.34
C ASN A 309 -38.19 7.18 5.84
N GLN A 310 -36.97 7.29 6.37
CA GLN A 310 -36.70 7.69 7.75
C GLN A 310 -36.23 9.14 7.82
N GLU A 311 -36.42 9.78 8.98
CA GLU A 311 -35.87 11.10 9.26
C GLU A 311 -34.35 11.10 9.04
N VAL A 312 -33.88 12.07 8.26
CA VAL A 312 -32.46 12.19 7.91
C VAL A 312 -31.74 12.86 9.07
N PRO A 313 -30.72 12.22 9.67
CA PRO A 313 -29.98 12.81 10.78
C PRO A 313 -29.29 14.11 10.37
N GLN A 314 -29.41 15.14 11.21
CA GLN A 314 -28.70 16.39 11.02
C GLN A 314 -27.21 16.19 11.31
N PHE A 315 -26.36 16.60 10.38
CA PHE A 315 -24.91 16.63 10.57
C PHE A 315 -24.48 17.96 11.20
N PRO A 316 -23.35 17.98 11.93
CA PRO A 316 -22.82 19.21 12.53
C PRO A 316 -22.55 20.31 11.49
N THR A 317 -22.67 21.56 11.91
CA THR A 317 -22.30 22.72 11.09
C THR A 317 -20.78 22.81 10.93
N GLU A 318 -20.33 23.59 9.94
CA GLU A 318 -18.89 23.84 9.74
C GLU A 318 -18.20 24.36 11.00
N GLN A 319 -18.82 25.28 11.72
CA GLN A 319 -18.28 25.83 12.96
C GLN A 319 -18.12 24.75 14.05
N GLN A 320 -19.08 23.83 14.16
CA GLN A 320 -18.96 22.68 15.06
C GLN A 320 -17.81 21.76 14.60
N LEU A 321 -17.71 21.49 13.29
CA LEU A 321 -16.62 20.69 12.73
C LEU A 321 -15.24 21.35 12.92
N ARG A 322 -15.11 22.69 12.94
CA ARG A 322 -13.84 23.34 13.30
C ARG A 322 -13.41 23.03 14.75
N ASN A 323 -14.35 22.82 15.67
CA ASN A 323 -14.07 22.37 17.04
C ASN A 323 -13.77 20.86 17.11
N GLY A 324 -14.34 20.08 16.20
CA GLY A 324 -14.13 18.64 16.07
C GLY A 324 -15.24 17.84 16.76
N GLU A 325 -15.97 17.04 15.99
CA GLU A 325 -17.22 16.43 16.44
C GLU A 325 -17.34 14.96 16.04
N ILE A 326 -18.04 14.18 16.86
CA ILE A 326 -18.49 12.84 16.48
C ILE A 326 -19.82 12.98 15.75
N CYS A 327 -19.83 12.69 14.45
CA CYS A 327 -21.01 12.83 13.62
C CYS A 327 -21.98 11.63 13.78
N PRO A 328 -23.23 11.74 13.27
CA PRO A 328 -24.24 10.67 13.39
C PRO A 328 -23.82 9.30 12.81
N ASP A 329 -22.88 9.28 11.85
CA ASP A 329 -22.34 8.05 11.29
C ASP A 329 -21.20 7.42 12.12
N GLY A 330 -20.88 8.00 13.27
CA GLY A 330 -19.87 7.55 14.22
C GLY A 330 -18.44 7.95 13.88
N ALA A 331 -18.22 8.69 12.80
CA ALA A 331 -16.88 9.20 12.47
C ALA A 331 -16.63 10.55 13.15
N PHE A 332 -15.45 10.69 13.74
CA PHE A 332 -14.94 11.98 14.20
C PHE A 332 -14.53 12.82 12.99
N ARG A 333 -15.03 14.06 12.90
CA ARG A 333 -14.70 15.00 11.84
C ARG A 333 -14.14 16.29 12.40
N LYS A 334 -13.11 16.83 11.77
CA LYS A 334 -12.59 18.16 12.09
C LYS A 334 -12.10 18.92 10.85
N ILE A 335 -12.38 20.22 10.83
CA ILE A 335 -11.90 21.16 9.80
C ILE A 335 -10.78 22.02 10.39
N ILE A 336 -9.68 22.18 9.67
CA ILE A 336 -8.52 22.97 10.10
C ILE A 336 -8.06 23.85 8.93
N THR A 337 -8.46 25.12 8.96
CA THR A 337 -8.04 26.13 7.97
C THR A 337 -6.63 26.65 8.24
N LEU A 338 -6.06 27.41 7.30
CA LEU A 338 -4.80 28.11 7.52
C LEU A 338 -4.91 29.08 8.71
N HIS A 339 -6.01 29.84 8.79
CA HIS A 339 -6.26 30.75 9.91
C HIS A 339 -6.31 30.01 11.26
N ASP A 340 -6.93 28.81 11.32
CA ASP A 340 -6.94 27.98 12.53
C ASP A 340 -5.53 27.53 12.94
N ALA A 341 -4.69 27.17 11.97
CA ALA A 341 -3.31 26.77 12.21
C ALA A 341 -2.45 27.95 12.71
N MET A 342 -2.56 29.11 12.06
CA MET A 342 -1.84 30.33 12.45
C MET A 342 -2.26 30.81 13.84
N ALA A 343 -3.56 30.78 14.16
CA ALA A 343 -4.07 31.11 15.49
C ALA A 343 -3.53 30.20 16.60
N LYS A 344 -2.99 29.02 16.23
CA LYS A 344 -2.39 28.02 17.12
C LYS A 344 -0.88 27.89 16.92
N GLY A 345 -0.22 28.98 16.52
CA GLY A 345 1.22 29.12 16.53
C GLY A 345 1.94 28.69 15.25
N CYS A 346 1.22 28.41 14.15
CA CYS A 346 1.88 28.19 12.85
C CYS A 346 2.30 29.53 12.23
N ASP A 347 3.57 29.90 12.39
CA ASP A 347 4.14 31.19 11.97
C ASP A 347 4.88 31.14 10.62
N LEU A 348 4.67 30.07 9.85
CA LEU A 348 5.36 29.82 8.58
C LEU A 348 4.78 30.54 7.36
N PHE A 349 3.65 31.24 7.51
CA PHE A 349 2.86 31.76 6.40
C PHE A 349 2.68 33.28 6.49
N ASP A 350 2.85 33.96 5.36
CA ASP A 350 2.38 35.33 5.16
C ASP A 350 1.00 35.28 4.51
N LEU A 351 -0.03 35.62 5.28
CA LEU A 351 -1.41 35.55 4.82
C LEU A 351 -1.71 36.60 3.75
N GLU A 352 -1.15 37.80 3.88
CA GLU A 352 -1.40 38.90 2.96
C GLU A 352 -0.77 38.61 1.60
N GLU A 353 0.44 38.04 1.59
CA GLU A 353 1.11 37.61 0.36
C GLU A 353 0.32 36.50 -0.36
N LEU A 354 -0.16 35.50 0.38
CA LEU A 354 -0.96 34.41 -0.20
C LEU A 354 -2.30 34.91 -0.77
N GLU A 355 -2.97 35.86 -0.11
CA GLU A 355 -4.21 36.46 -0.63
C GLU A 355 -3.97 37.30 -1.90
N LEU A 356 -2.74 37.77 -2.14
CA LEU A 356 -2.35 38.45 -3.39
C LEU A 356 -1.92 37.48 -4.50
N GLU A 357 -1.32 36.34 -4.14
CA GLU A 357 -0.81 35.33 -5.08
C GLU A 357 -1.95 34.52 -5.73
N TYR A 358 -2.96 34.16 -4.95
CA TYR A 358 -4.02 33.24 -5.39
C TYR A 358 -5.33 33.99 -5.66
N PRO A 359 -6.07 33.62 -6.73
CA PRO A 359 -7.46 34.01 -6.88
C PRO A 359 -8.31 33.57 -5.67
N ASP A 360 -9.33 34.35 -5.32
CA ASP A 360 -10.18 34.11 -4.14
C ASP A 360 -10.69 32.65 -4.03
N GLU A 361 -11.16 32.07 -5.14
CA GLU A 361 -11.70 30.70 -5.17
C GLU A 361 -10.60 29.64 -4.93
N GLU A 362 -9.41 29.85 -5.49
CA GLU A 362 -8.26 28.97 -5.25
C GLU A 362 -7.76 29.11 -3.81
N PHE A 363 -7.73 30.33 -3.30
CA PHE A 363 -7.36 30.61 -1.91
C PHE A 363 -8.34 29.92 -0.94
N ASP A 364 -9.64 30.04 -1.20
CA ASP A 364 -10.68 29.43 -0.37
C ASP A 364 -10.60 27.90 -0.37
N GLN A 365 -10.31 27.29 -1.53
CA GLN A 365 -10.08 25.85 -1.61
C GLN A 365 -8.82 25.43 -0.85
N LEU A 366 -7.70 26.07 -1.15
CA LEU A 366 -6.38 25.65 -0.63
C LEU A 366 -6.24 25.93 0.86
N PHE A 367 -6.72 27.08 1.34
CA PHE A 367 -6.41 27.60 2.67
C PHE A 367 -7.62 27.72 3.59
N ARG A 368 -8.83 27.93 3.06
CA ARG A 368 -10.07 28.01 3.86
C ARG A 368 -10.91 26.73 3.85
N CYS A 369 -10.39 25.63 3.31
CA CYS A 369 -11.03 24.32 3.32
C CYS A 369 -12.40 24.29 2.61
N GLN A 370 -12.62 25.12 1.60
CA GLN A 370 -13.86 25.14 0.85
C GLN A 370 -13.82 24.15 -0.32
N PHE A 371 -14.93 23.45 -0.58
CA PHE A 371 -15.05 22.62 -1.78
C PHE A 371 -15.44 23.47 -2.98
N ILE A 372 -14.90 23.13 -4.15
CA ILE A 372 -15.37 23.73 -5.40
C ILE A 372 -16.72 23.14 -5.76
N ASP A 373 -17.71 24.00 -5.95
CA ASP A 373 -19.00 23.61 -6.54
C ASP A 373 -18.87 23.58 -8.06
N ASP A 374 -18.60 22.40 -8.59
CA ASP A 374 -18.47 22.16 -10.02
C ASP A 374 -19.79 21.76 -10.69
N SER A 375 -20.94 21.98 -10.04
CA SER A 375 -22.26 21.63 -10.59
C SER A 375 -22.58 22.28 -11.94
N ASN A 376 -22.03 23.47 -12.20
CA ASN A 376 -22.18 24.20 -13.47
C ASN A 376 -21.04 23.92 -14.48
N SER A 377 -20.09 23.04 -14.16
CA SER A 377 -18.99 22.72 -15.07
C SER A 377 -19.48 21.97 -16.31
N LEU A 378 -18.99 22.35 -17.49
CA LEU A 378 -19.31 21.67 -18.76
C LEU A 378 -18.89 20.19 -18.74
N PHE A 379 -17.82 19.86 -18.02
CA PHE A 379 -17.35 18.50 -17.81
C PHE A 379 -17.26 18.22 -16.31
N GLN A 380 -17.87 17.12 -15.86
CA GLN A 380 -17.77 16.67 -14.47
C GLN A 380 -16.40 16.02 -14.23
N LEU A 381 -15.86 16.18 -13.01
CA LEU A 381 -14.57 15.59 -12.64
C LEU A 381 -14.54 14.06 -12.86
N ALA A 382 -15.62 13.35 -12.56
CA ALA A 382 -15.74 11.91 -12.77
C ALA A 382 -15.62 11.50 -14.26
N THR A 383 -15.97 12.38 -15.21
CA THR A 383 -15.78 12.17 -16.65
C THR A 383 -14.33 12.45 -17.07
N LEU A 384 -13.68 13.42 -16.42
CA LEU A 384 -12.29 13.79 -16.73
C LEU A 384 -11.26 12.84 -16.10
N GLN A 385 -11.55 12.28 -14.93
CA GLN A 385 -10.64 11.40 -14.19
C GLN A 385 -10.12 10.19 -15.01
N PRO A 386 -10.96 9.45 -15.77
CA PRO A 386 -10.50 8.39 -16.67
C PRO A 386 -9.60 8.87 -17.82
N CYS A 387 -9.61 10.16 -18.14
CA CYS A 387 -8.77 10.77 -19.18
C CYS A 387 -7.39 11.18 -18.66
N LEU A 388 -7.15 11.21 -17.34
CA LEU A 388 -5.84 11.48 -16.75
C LEU A 388 -4.83 10.42 -17.19
N ALA A 389 -3.71 10.87 -17.78
CA ALA A 389 -2.63 10.02 -18.27
C ALA A 389 -1.29 10.65 -17.91
N ASP A 390 -0.29 9.80 -17.59
CA ASP A 390 1.09 10.24 -17.46
C ASP A 390 1.73 10.25 -18.85
N ARG A 391 2.36 11.36 -19.23
CA ARG A 391 3.09 11.51 -20.50
C ARG A 391 4.20 10.46 -20.63
N GLY A 392 4.79 10.04 -19.50
CA GLY A 392 5.84 9.00 -19.47
C GLY A 392 5.36 7.63 -19.94
N ASP A 393 4.06 7.36 -19.93
CA ASP A 393 3.50 6.10 -20.42
C ASP A 393 3.46 6.05 -21.97
N TRP A 394 3.67 7.17 -22.65
CA TRP A 394 3.54 7.27 -24.10
C TRP A 394 4.86 6.95 -24.81
N ARG A 395 5.01 5.70 -25.21
CA ARG A 395 6.20 5.21 -25.95
C ARG A 395 6.44 5.86 -27.30
N ASP A 396 5.44 6.56 -27.82
CA ASP A 396 5.44 7.11 -29.16
C ASP A 396 5.50 8.64 -29.20
N PHE A 397 5.89 9.24 -28.07
CA PHE A 397 6.08 10.67 -27.89
C PHE A 397 7.35 10.95 -27.08
N SER A 398 8.18 11.88 -27.55
CA SER A 398 9.48 12.22 -26.94
C SER A 398 9.69 13.73 -26.94
N PRO A 399 9.52 14.43 -25.79
CA PRO A 399 9.61 15.90 -25.71
C PRO A 399 10.86 16.49 -26.35
N ASP A 400 11.99 15.83 -26.12
CA ASP A 400 13.31 16.39 -26.42
C ASP A 400 13.74 16.18 -27.88
N HIS A 401 12.92 15.51 -28.69
CA HIS A 401 13.20 15.33 -30.12
C HIS A 401 12.70 16.51 -30.94
N GLY A 402 13.42 16.89 -32.00
CA GLY A 402 12.99 17.95 -32.93
C GLY A 402 11.65 17.68 -33.62
N ARG A 403 11.17 16.42 -33.61
CA ARG A 403 9.80 16.03 -33.93
C ARG A 403 9.24 15.15 -32.81
N PRO A 404 8.64 15.74 -31.76
CA PRO A 404 8.28 15.00 -30.55
C PRO A 404 7.29 13.85 -30.79
N TYR A 405 6.41 13.99 -31.77
CA TYR A 405 5.46 12.96 -32.18
C TYR A 405 5.77 12.39 -33.58
N LEU A 406 7.04 12.40 -33.96
CA LEU A 406 7.53 11.93 -35.26
C LEU A 406 6.81 12.64 -36.43
N ASN A 407 6.43 11.89 -37.47
CA ASN A 407 5.70 12.39 -38.64
C ASN A 407 4.20 12.05 -38.60
N LYS A 408 3.64 11.85 -37.41
CA LYS A 408 2.22 11.52 -37.26
C LYS A 408 1.35 12.78 -37.34
N PRO A 409 0.11 12.66 -37.85
CA PRO A 409 -0.81 13.79 -37.89
C PRO A 409 -1.18 14.25 -36.48
N VAL A 410 -1.35 15.55 -36.33
CA VAL A 410 -1.87 16.22 -35.14
C VAL A 410 -2.94 17.23 -35.55
N TRP A 411 -3.84 17.54 -34.63
CA TRP A 411 -4.80 18.63 -34.74
C TRP A 411 -4.36 19.76 -33.82
N ILE A 412 -4.51 21.00 -34.27
CA ILE A 412 -4.08 22.17 -33.50
C ILE A 412 -5.31 23.03 -33.24
N GLY A 413 -5.58 23.27 -31.97
CA GLY A 413 -6.50 24.32 -31.50
C GLY A 413 -5.68 25.52 -31.07
N TYR A 414 -6.06 26.71 -31.53
CA TYR A 414 -5.43 27.97 -31.12
C TYR A 414 -6.52 28.93 -30.68
N ASP A 415 -6.42 29.38 -29.44
CA ASP A 415 -7.28 30.39 -28.84
C ASP A 415 -6.50 31.70 -28.66
N PRO A 416 -6.68 32.68 -29.56
CA PRO A 416 -5.94 33.94 -29.52
C PRO A 416 -6.47 34.86 -28.42
N SER A 417 -5.59 35.31 -27.51
CA SER A 417 -5.93 36.40 -26.59
C SER A 417 -5.97 37.75 -27.32
N ARG A 418 -6.83 38.66 -26.84
CA ARG A 418 -6.91 40.04 -27.32
C ARG A 418 -6.60 41.11 -26.28
N THR A 419 -6.76 40.86 -24.98
CA THR A 419 -6.66 41.96 -24.00
C THR A 419 -6.28 41.62 -22.55
N ARG A 420 -6.46 40.38 -22.03
CA ARG A 420 -6.22 40.09 -20.60
C ARG A 420 -5.69 38.69 -20.25
N ASP A 421 -5.93 37.69 -21.09
CA ASP A 421 -5.52 36.30 -20.92
C ASP A 421 -4.28 35.93 -21.77
N GLY A 422 -3.67 34.78 -21.52
CA GLY A 422 -2.62 34.25 -22.41
C GLY A 422 -3.25 33.61 -23.65
N ALA A 423 -2.65 33.77 -24.83
CA ALA A 423 -3.04 32.96 -25.98
C ALA A 423 -2.74 31.48 -25.70
N CYS A 424 -3.70 30.59 -25.95
CA CYS A 424 -3.57 29.17 -25.66
C CYS A 424 -3.44 28.36 -26.95
N ILE A 425 -2.50 27.41 -26.99
CA ILE A 425 -2.37 26.45 -28.07
C ILE A 425 -2.46 25.04 -27.51
N VAL A 426 -3.28 24.21 -28.14
CA VAL A 426 -3.45 22.80 -27.79
C VAL A 426 -3.12 21.98 -29.02
N VAL A 427 -2.20 21.02 -28.86
CA VAL A 427 -1.87 20.04 -29.89
C VAL A 427 -2.46 18.70 -29.51
N VAL A 428 -3.35 18.17 -30.34
CA VAL A 428 -4.05 16.91 -30.10
C VAL A 428 -3.57 15.86 -31.09
N ALA A 429 -3.17 14.70 -30.60
CA ALA A 429 -2.98 13.51 -31.41
C ALA A 429 -4.33 12.78 -31.58
N PRO A 430 -4.93 12.75 -32.78
CA PRO A 430 -6.14 11.98 -33.02
C PRO A 430 -5.84 10.46 -33.01
N PRO A 431 -6.83 9.62 -32.66
CA PRO A 431 -6.66 8.18 -32.67
C PRO A 431 -6.47 7.65 -34.09
N LYS A 432 -5.64 6.61 -34.24
CA LYS A 432 -5.42 5.93 -35.55
C LYS A 432 -6.62 5.13 -36.03
N ARG A 433 -7.56 4.81 -35.14
CA ARG A 433 -8.75 4.00 -35.42
C ARG A 433 -9.96 4.65 -34.77
N LEU A 434 -11.12 4.49 -35.40
CA LEU A 434 -12.40 4.93 -34.84
C LEU A 434 -12.59 4.33 -33.43
N GLY A 435 -13.06 5.14 -32.49
CA GLY A 435 -13.22 4.75 -31.09
C GLY A 435 -11.94 4.69 -30.25
N GLY A 436 -10.79 5.12 -30.80
CA GLY A 436 -9.55 5.25 -30.04
C GLY A 436 -9.49 6.52 -29.18
N GLN A 437 -8.45 6.62 -28.35
CA GLN A 437 -8.23 7.75 -27.44
C GLN A 437 -7.58 8.95 -28.15
N PHE A 438 -8.06 10.14 -27.84
CA PHE A 438 -7.39 11.41 -28.14
C PHE A 438 -6.35 11.69 -27.06
N ARG A 439 -5.21 12.29 -27.43
CA ARG A 439 -4.17 12.69 -26.49
C ARG A 439 -3.78 14.14 -26.71
N VAL A 440 -3.68 14.92 -25.63
CA VAL A 440 -3.12 16.28 -25.66
C VAL A 440 -1.61 16.15 -25.47
N LEU A 441 -0.82 16.55 -26.47
CA LEU A 441 0.63 16.34 -26.54
C LEU A 441 1.44 17.37 -25.75
#